data_AF-A0A0X3W9P1-F1
#
_entry.id   AF-A0A0X3W9P1-F1
#
_cell.length_a   1.000
_cell.length_b   1.000
_cell.length_c   1.000
_cell.angle_alpha   90.00
_cell.angle_beta   90.00
_cell.angle_gamma   90.00
#
_symmetry.space_group_name_H-M   'P 1'
#
loop_
_entity.id
_entity.type
_entity.pdbx_description
1 polymer ?
#
loop_
_entity_poly.entity_id
_entity_poly.type
_entity_poly.pdbx_seq_one_letter_code
_entity_poly.pdbx_strand_id
1 'polypeptide(L)'
;MTRSTVWKVLYEDWQMECCGTPFAVGDEVAWPLRLDEECRDPAWAADLSDLEGPVEALAGIEGDRSDAEDFEADDGGDIEAEGGGDDGGDFAHDAEDFEDDGEDFEAEDGGDDGGDFEDDGEGFEDAGEGFEDDGEDFEEPFEPSVVRDRGVTVPYGRPEPWPERARLTGLLTVERHGDRRPDTAGRVRAIHVVTRRFAETSADAYEVVPGERELRPVEQCPKWFRWEDSAHPGSRRGETGVLVELEVAEV
;
A
#
# COMPACT_ATOMS: atom_id res chain seq x y z
N MET A 1 -20.73 2.79 31.33
CA MET A 1 -20.42 1.87 30.22
C MET A 1 -20.29 2.77 29.00
N THR A 2 -19.07 2.97 28.51
CA THR A 2 -18.84 3.64 27.22
C THR A 2 -19.50 2.79 26.14
N ARG A 3 -20.17 3.44 25.20
CA ARG A 3 -20.71 2.76 24.02
C ARG A 3 -19.56 2.52 23.05
N SER A 4 -19.67 1.45 22.26
CA SER A 4 -18.71 1.13 21.22
C SER A 4 -19.45 0.70 19.95
N THR A 5 -18.87 1.01 18.81
CA THR A 5 -19.36 0.61 17.49
C THR A 5 -18.29 -0.23 16.80
N VAL A 6 -18.69 -1.29 16.09
CA VAL A 6 -17.78 -2.12 15.28
C VAL A 6 -17.81 -1.64 13.84
N TRP A 7 -16.64 -1.35 13.29
CA TRP A 7 -16.42 -0.89 11.92
C TRP A 7 -15.69 -1.94 11.09
N LYS A 8 -15.99 -1.98 9.80
CA LYS A 8 -15.29 -2.83 8.82
C LYS A 8 -14.21 -2.00 8.15
N VAL A 9 -12.95 -2.32 8.43
CA VAL A 9 -11.78 -1.57 7.93
C VAL A 9 -10.93 -2.49 7.06
N LEU A 10 -10.71 -2.11 5.80
CA LEU A 10 -9.77 -2.77 4.92
C LEU A 10 -8.36 -2.23 5.17
N TYR A 11 -7.41 -3.12 5.43
CA TYR A 11 -5.99 -2.80 5.42
C TYR A 11 -5.40 -3.51 4.21
N GLU A 12 -5.03 -2.74 3.19
CA GLU A 12 -4.52 -3.28 1.93
C GLU A 12 -3.16 -3.97 2.10
N ASP A 13 -2.91 -4.97 1.25
CA ASP A 13 -1.67 -5.75 1.25
C ASP A 13 -0.44 -4.86 1.10
N TRP A 14 -0.40 -4.01 0.08
CA TRP A 14 0.76 -3.16 -0.22
C TRP A 14 1.12 -2.23 0.95
N GLN A 15 0.13 -1.66 1.64
CA GLN A 15 0.36 -0.85 2.83
C GLN A 15 0.85 -1.70 4.00
N MET A 16 0.29 -2.90 4.17
CA MET A 16 0.70 -3.82 5.22
C MET A 16 2.13 -4.29 5.00
N GLU A 17 2.50 -4.64 3.77
CA GLU A 17 3.83 -5.12 3.36
C GLU A 17 4.89 -4.02 3.46
N CYS A 18 4.59 -2.82 2.97
CA CYS A 18 5.55 -1.71 2.97
C CYS A 18 5.80 -1.15 4.38
N CYS A 19 4.76 -0.62 5.04
CA CYS A 19 4.92 0.12 6.30
C CYS A 19 4.07 -0.46 7.46
N GLY A 20 3.27 -1.49 7.22
CA GLY A 20 2.40 -2.06 8.23
C GLY A 20 3.14 -2.88 9.29
N THR A 21 2.55 -2.91 10.48
CA THR A 21 2.95 -3.80 11.57
C THR A 21 1.86 -4.85 11.76
N PRO A 22 2.19 -6.14 11.68
CA PRO A 22 1.22 -7.21 11.95
C PRO A 22 0.58 -7.06 13.32
N PHE A 23 -0.70 -7.40 13.41
CA PHE A 23 -1.53 -7.35 14.61
C PHE A 23 -2.35 -8.63 14.75
N ALA A 24 -2.90 -8.87 15.93
CA ALA A 24 -3.73 -10.03 16.24
C ALA A 24 -5.12 -9.62 16.73
N VAL A 25 -6.04 -10.58 16.72
CA VAL A 25 -7.34 -10.43 17.38
C VAL A 25 -7.14 -10.11 18.86
N GLY A 26 -7.81 -9.07 19.35
CA GLY A 26 -7.69 -8.58 20.71
C GLY A 26 -6.71 -7.42 20.89
N ASP A 27 -5.84 -7.14 19.92
CA ASP A 27 -4.90 -6.02 20.00
C ASP A 27 -5.62 -4.67 19.98
N GLU A 28 -5.01 -3.69 20.64
CA GLU A 28 -5.38 -2.28 20.51
C GLU A 28 -4.52 -1.64 19.43
N VAL A 29 -5.17 -1.02 18.46
CA VAL A 29 -4.54 -0.42 17.28
C VAL A 29 -5.01 1.03 17.14
N ALA A 30 -4.19 1.85 16.49
CA ALA A 30 -4.51 3.21 16.12
C ALA A 30 -4.12 3.39 14.66
N TRP A 31 -5.11 3.67 13.80
CA TRP A 31 -4.89 3.77 12.36
C TRP A 31 -5.45 5.08 11.80
N PRO A 32 -4.70 5.76 10.92
CA PRO A 32 -5.27 6.79 10.06
C PRO A 32 -6.23 6.13 9.07
N LEU A 33 -7.49 6.59 9.05
CA LEU A 33 -8.52 6.04 8.19
C LEU A 33 -8.87 6.98 7.04
N ARG A 34 -9.17 6.39 5.88
CA ARG A 34 -9.76 7.04 4.72
C ARG A 34 -11.08 6.34 4.39
N LEU A 35 -12.01 7.07 3.80
CA LEU A 35 -13.19 6.48 3.19
C LEU A 35 -13.01 6.45 1.68
N ASP A 36 -13.01 5.25 1.10
CA ASP A 36 -13.11 5.06 -0.34
C ASP A 36 -14.60 5.13 -0.74
N GLU A 37 -15.05 6.35 -1.07
CA GLU A 37 -16.39 6.61 -1.61
C GLU A 37 -16.58 6.09 -3.03
N GLU A 38 -15.52 5.64 -3.70
CA GLU A 38 -15.51 5.17 -5.09
C GLU A 38 -15.55 3.66 -5.20
N CYS A 39 -15.45 2.93 -4.09
CA CYS A 39 -15.66 1.49 -4.06
C CYS A 39 -17.05 1.14 -4.64
N ARG A 40 -17.08 0.62 -5.88
CA ARG A 40 -18.30 0.17 -6.59
C ARG A 40 -18.40 -1.34 -6.71
N ASP A 41 -17.39 -2.08 -6.26
CA ASP A 41 -17.37 -3.54 -6.39
C ASP A 41 -18.47 -4.16 -5.49
N PRO A 42 -19.45 -4.88 -6.06
CA PRO A 42 -20.57 -5.44 -5.31
C PRO A 42 -20.13 -6.44 -4.24
N ALA A 43 -18.90 -6.97 -4.31
CA ALA A 43 -18.33 -7.81 -3.26
C ALA A 43 -18.27 -7.09 -1.90
N TRP A 44 -18.21 -5.76 -1.88
CA TRP A 44 -18.09 -4.94 -0.67
C TRP A 44 -19.41 -4.39 -0.14
N ALA A 45 -20.53 -4.63 -0.83
CA ALA A 45 -21.80 -3.98 -0.50
C ALA A 45 -22.26 -4.18 0.96
N ALA A 46 -21.89 -5.31 1.59
CA ALA A 46 -22.20 -5.61 2.99
C ALA A 46 -21.22 -5.00 4.01
N ASP A 47 -20.06 -4.52 3.56
CA ASP A 47 -18.98 -3.98 4.38
C ASP A 47 -18.81 -2.46 4.22
N LEU A 48 -19.62 -1.83 3.37
CA LEU A 48 -19.65 -0.37 3.25
C LEU A 48 -20.12 0.25 4.57
N SER A 49 -19.43 1.32 4.95
CA SER A 49 -19.71 2.12 6.13
C SER A 49 -20.52 3.34 5.76
N ASP A 50 -21.59 3.60 6.52
CA ASP A 50 -22.33 4.87 6.50
C ASP A 50 -21.81 5.74 7.65
N LEU A 51 -21.18 6.87 7.31
CA LEU A 51 -20.70 7.88 8.24
C LEU A 51 -21.61 9.10 8.18
N GLU A 52 -22.06 9.59 9.33
CA GLU A 52 -22.79 10.86 9.41
C GLU A 52 -22.28 11.72 10.56
N GLY A 53 -21.71 12.88 10.24
CA GLY A 53 -21.04 13.70 11.23
C GLY A 53 -20.92 15.17 10.83
N PRO A 54 -20.53 16.05 11.78
CA PRO A 54 -20.13 17.41 11.45
C PRO A 54 -18.89 17.38 10.53
N VAL A 55 -18.80 18.34 9.62
CA VAL A 55 -17.56 18.62 8.89
C VAL A 55 -16.77 19.66 9.65
N GLU A 56 -15.54 19.34 10.03
CA GLU A 56 -14.71 20.19 10.87
C GLU A 56 -13.36 20.44 10.20
N ALA A 57 -12.90 21.68 10.24
CA ALA A 57 -11.52 22.02 9.86
C ALA A 57 -10.56 21.32 10.82
N LEU A 58 -9.52 20.67 10.28
CA LEU A 58 -8.37 20.22 11.07
C LEU A 58 -7.49 21.44 11.38
N ALA A 59 -7.88 22.21 12.39
CA ALA A 59 -7.03 23.28 12.88
C ALA A 59 -5.72 22.71 13.47
N GLY A 60 -4.57 23.13 12.94
CA GLY A 60 -3.27 22.93 13.59
C GLY A 60 -2.46 21.69 13.19
N ILE A 61 -2.75 21.06 12.06
CA ILE A 61 -1.70 20.31 11.35
C ILE A 61 -1.12 21.32 10.36
N GLU A 62 -0.16 22.13 10.81
CA GLU A 62 0.75 22.79 9.88
C GLU A 62 1.33 21.65 9.03
N GLY A 63 0.90 21.59 7.77
CA GLY A 63 1.49 20.68 6.81
C GLY A 63 2.95 21.06 6.72
N ASP A 64 3.79 20.34 7.46
CA ASP A 64 5.23 20.39 7.38
C ASP A 64 5.59 19.86 5.98
N ARG A 65 5.46 20.74 4.98
CA ARG A 65 5.95 20.52 3.61
C ARG A 65 7.45 20.79 3.53
N SER A 66 8.12 20.99 4.67
CA SER A 66 9.52 21.41 4.76
C SER A 66 10.55 20.38 4.27
N ASP A 67 10.14 19.17 3.88
CA ASP A 67 11.03 18.14 3.33
C ASP A 67 10.96 17.99 1.81
N ALA A 68 10.23 18.86 1.09
CA ALA A 68 10.23 18.86 -0.38
C ALA A 68 11.23 19.85 -1.01
N GLU A 69 11.83 20.75 -0.23
CA GLU A 69 12.74 21.79 -0.74
C GLU A 69 14.14 21.65 -0.13
N ASP A 70 14.92 20.64 -0.56
CA ASP A 70 16.39 20.77 -0.71
C ASP A 70 17.08 19.48 -1.25
N PHE A 71 16.47 18.76 -2.20
CA PHE A 71 17.31 17.95 -3.09
C PHE A 71 17.92 18.89 -4.11
N GLU A 72 18.80 19.80 -3.64
CA GLU A 72 19.74 20.44 -4.54
C GLU A 72 20.47 19.30 -5.23
N ALA A 73 20.32 19.25 -6.55
CA ALA A 73 21.13 18.38 -7.39
C ALA A 73 22.60 18.64 -7.03
N ASP A 74 23.19 17.73 -6.25
CA ASP A 74 24.62 17.65 -6.04
C ASP A 74 25.23 17.27 -7.39
N ASP A 75 25.50 18.32 -8.16
CA ASP A 75 26.23 18.31 -9.41
C ASP A 75 27.63 17.74 -9.15
N GLY A 76 27.81 16.48 -9.55
CA GLY A 76 29.06 16.04 -10.15
C GLY A 76 30.32 16.06 -9.26
N GLY A 77 30.23 15.57 -8.03
CA GLY A 77 31.43 15.19 -7.29
C GLY A 77 32.07 13.93 -7.87
N ASP A 78 33.11 14.09 -8.71
CA ASP A 78 34.01 13.05 -9.20
C ASP A 78 34.34 11.99 -8.11
N ILE A 79 33.74 10.81 -8.23
CA ILE A 79 34.09 9.61 -7.46
C ILE A 79 35.41 9.09 -8.03
N GLU A 80 36.52 9.57 -7.48
CA GLU A 80 37.83 8.94 -7.73
C GLU A 80 37.81 7.51 -7.14
N ALA A 81 38.01 6.56 -8.04
CA ALA A 81 38.09 5.14 -7.76
C ALA A 81 39.35 4.81 -6.94
N GLU A 82 39.24 4.93 -5.62
CA GLU A 82 40.25 4.38 -4.70
C GLU A 82 39.95 2.90 -4.47
N GLY A 83 40.64 2.06 -5.22
CA GLY A 83 40.69 0.62 -4.97
C GLY A 83 41.28 0.31 -3.59
N GLY A 84 40.67 -0.63 -2.87
CA GLY A 84 41.23 -1.09 -1.61
C GLY A 84 40.51 -2.28 -1.02
N GLY A 85 41.20 -3.43 -1.00
CA GLY A 85 41.09 -4.40 0.09
C GLY A 85 40.10 -5.54 -0.10
N ASP A 86 40.54 -6.57 -0.81
CA ASP A 86 40.08 -7.94 -0.65
C ASP A 86 40.57 -8.45 0.73
N ASP A 87 39.70 -8.46 1.75
CA ASP A 87 39.94 -9.19 2.99
C ASP A 87 39.06 -10.45 3.02
N GLY A 88 39.63 -11.53 2.48
CA GLY A 88 39.16 -12.89 2.67
C GLY A 88 38.94 -13.22 4.14
N GLY A 89 37.68 -13.29 4.54
CA GLY A 89 37.22 -13.87 5.79
C GLY A 89 36.83 -15.33 5.61
N ASP A 90 37.73 -16.22 6.00
CA ASP A 90 37.51 -17.65 6.25
C ASP A 90 36.28 -17.87 7.16
N PHE A 91 35.14 -18.24 6.57
CA PHE A 91 34.03 -18.85 7.31
C PHE A 91 34.05 -20.35 7.07
N ALA A 92 34.78 -21.05 7.93
CA ALA A 92 34.59 -22.47 8.16
C ALA A 92 33.19 -22.70 8.73
N HIS A 93 32.28 -23.25 7.92
CA HIS A 93 31.08 -23.90 8.42
C HIS A 93 31.25 -25.42 8.30
N ASP A 94 31.32 -26.03 9.48
CA ASP A 94 31.15 -27.45 9.75
C ASP A 94 30.00 -28.03 8.90
N ALA A 95 30.36 -29.04 8.11
CA ALA A 95 29.45 -29.90 7.37
C ALA A 95 29.04 -31.06 8.29
N GLU A 96 27.83 -31.03 8.81
CA GLU A 96 27.18 -32.21 9.38
C GLU A 96 26.19 -32.76 8.34
N ASP A 97 26.55 -33.94 7.83
CA ASP A 97 25.75 -34.97 7.15
C ASP A 97 24.26 -34.66 6.91
N PHE A 98 23.93 -34.38 5.64
CA PHE A 98 22.63 -34.68 5.08
C PHE A 98 22.83 -35.75 4.02
N GLU A 99 22.41 -36.98 4.32
CA GLU A 99 22.40 -38.10 3.38
C GLU A 99 21.36 -37.82 2.30
N ASP A 100 21.85 -37.34 1.16
CA ASP A 100 21.14 -37.11 -0.10
C ASP A 100 20.88 -38.45 -0.81
N ASP A 101 19.62 -38.85 -0.88
CA ASP A 101 19.14 -39.96 -1.69
C ASP A 101 18.98 -39.52 -3.14
N GLY A 102 20.04 -39.77 -3.92
CA GLY A 102 20.15 -39.36 -5.30
C GLY A 102 19.02 -39.84 -6.21
N GLU A 103 18.42 -38.87 -6.90
CA GLU A 103 17.71 -39.10 -8.15
C GLU A 103 18.45 -38.35 -9.27
N ASP A 104 18.98 -39.12 -10.21
CA ASP A 104 19.70 -38.67 -11.41
C ASP A 104 18.84 -37.69 -12.23
N PHE A 105 19.20 -36.40 -12.23
CA PHE A 105 18.70 -35.44 -13.20
C PHE A 105 19.74 -35.27 -14.31
N GLU A 106 19.45 -35.81 -15.48
CA GLU A 106 20.26 -35.65 -16.68
C GLU A 106 20.28 -34.15 -17.06
N ALA A 107 21.44 -33.51 -16.86
CA ALA A 107 21.68 -32.14 -17.29
C ALA A 107 21.84 -32.10 -18.81
N GLU A 108 20.87 -31.51 -19.50
CA GLU A 108 21.02 -31.14 -20.89
C GLU A 108 21.82 -29.82 -20.98
N ASP A 109 23.08 -29.97 -21.40
CA ASP A 109 24.04 -28.94 -21.76
C ASP A 109 23.50 -28.14 -22.97
N GLY A 110 22.97 -26.93 -22.70
CA GLY A 110 22.34 -26.06 -23.70
C GLY A 110 23.01 -24.69 -23.79
N GLY A 111 24.03 -24.61 -24.65
CA GLY A 111 24.32 -23.45 -25.51
C GLY A 111 24.38 -22.06 -24.89
N ASP A 112 25.58 -21.67 -24.49
CA ASP A 112 26.00 -20.27 -24.31
C ASP A 112 26.12 -19.60 -25.70
N ASP A 113 25.05 -18.93 -26.14
CA ASP A 113 25.05 -18.09 -27.35
C ASP A 113 25.36 -16.64 -26.96
N GLY A 114 26.64 -16.34 -26.78
CA GLY A 114 27.15 -14.98 -26.63
C GLY A 114 26.79 -14.13 -27.86
N GLY A 115 25.73 -13.35 -27.73
CA GLY A 115 25.40 -12.26 -28.66
C GLY A 115 26.10 -10.99 -28.22
N ASP A 116 27.19 -10.66 -28.91
CA ASP A 116 27.77 -9.31 -28.95
C ASP A 116 26.68 -8.30 -29.33
N PHE A 117 26.18 -7.56 -28.34
CA PHE A 117 25.34 -6.38 -28.58
C PHE A 117 26.31 -5.22 -28.88
N GLU A 118 26.56 -4.99 -30.16
CA GLU A 118 27.26 -3.80 -30.63
C GLU A 118 26.42 -2.58 -30.24
N ASP A 119 26.86 -1.89 -29.19
CA ASP A 119 26.38 -0.59 -28.73
C ASP A 119 26.72 0.46 -29.80
N ASP A 120 25.82 0.66 -30.75
CA ASP A 120 25.87 1.78 -31.67
C ASP A 120 25.43 3.04 -30.93
N GLY A 121 26.40 3.68 -30.27
CA GLY A 121 26.29 5.01 -29.69
C GLY A 121 25.93 6.05 -30.74
N GLU A 122 24.66 6.11 -31.12
CA GLU A 122 24.07 7.25 -31.80
C GLU A 122 23.78 8.32 -30.74
N GLY A 123 24.71 9.26 -30.63
CA GLY A 123 24.60 10.44 -29.79
C GLY A 123 23.31 11.21 -30.12
N PHE A 124 22.36 11.15 -29.21
CA PHE A 124 21.24 12.07 -29.17
C PHE A 124 21.80 13.45 -28.81
N GLU A 125 21.92 14.30 -29.82
CA GLU A 125 22.17 15.73 -29.63
C GLU A 125 20.95 16.30 -28.90
N ASP A 126 21.14 16.46 -27.59
CA ASP A 126 20.21 17.08 -26.65
C ASP A 126 19.91 18.53 -27.09
N ALA A 127 18.88 18.66 -27.93
CA ALA A 127 18.26 19.94 -28.21
C ALA A 127 17.42 20.29 -26.97
N GLY A 128 18.09 20.93 -26.00
CA GLY A 128 17.47 21.52 -24.82
C GLY A 128 16.43 22.57 -25.22
N GLU A 129 15.21 22.11 -25.49
CA GLU A 129 14.01 22.93 -25.44
C GLU A 129 13.69 23.10 -23.96
N GLY A 130 14.11 24.24 -23.41
CA GLY A 130 13.78 24.65 -22.06
C GLY A 130 12.26 24.64 -21.88
N PHE A 131 11.76 23.64 -21.17
CA PHE A 131 10.45 23.69 -20.55
C PHE A 131 10.53 24.85 -19.55
N GLU A 132 9.98 26.00 -19.94
CA GLU A 132 9.62 27.04 -19.00
C GLU A 132 8.55 26.42 -18.11
N ASP A 133 8.99 25.83 -17.00
CA ASP A 133 8.17 25.39 -15.89
C ASP A 133 7.39 26.61 -15.40
N ASP A 134 6.18 26.76 -15.91
CA ASP A 134 5.20 27.73 -15.49
C ASP A 134 4.70 27.30 -14.10
N GLY A 135 5.57 27.51 -13.11
CA GLY A 135 5.37 27.26 -11.68
C GLY A 135 4.27 28.10 -11.04
N GLU A 136 3.07 28.06 -11.63
CA GLU A 136 1.84 28.63 -11.10
C GLU A 136 0.73 27.57 -10.94
N ASP A 137 1.08 26.32 -10.64
CA ASP A 137 0.18 25.44 -9.88
C ASP A 137 0.38 25.68 -8.38
N PHE A 138 0.13 26.93 -7.99
CA PHE A 138 -0.10 27.30 -6.59
C PHE A 138 -1.50 26.78 -6.22
N GLU A 139 -1.65 25.45 -6.14
CA GLU A 139 -2.83 24.83 -5.55
C GLU A 139 -2.96 25.39 -4.15
N GLU A 140 -3.92 26.30 -3.96
CA GLU A 140 -4.19 26.92 -2.66
C GLU A 140 -4.21 25.82 -1.60
N PRO A 141 -3.50 25.98 -0.47
CA PRO A 141 -3.37 24.94 0.52
C PRO A 141 -4.76 24.52 0.96
N PHE A 142 -5.17 23.31 0.55
CA PHE A 142 -6.46 22.78 0.94
C PHE A 142 -6.44 22.70 2.46
N GLU A 143 -7.30 23.46 3.14
CA GLU A 143 -7.45 23.29 4.58
C GLU A 143 -8.01 21.88 4.80
N PRO A 144 -7.29 20.97 5.47
CA PRO A 144 -7.78 19.61 5.60
C PRO A 144 -9.05 19.61 6.46
N SER A 145 -10.13 19.00 5.97
CA SER A 145 -11.38 18.82 6.72
C SER A 145 -11.64 17.36 7.03
N VAL A 146 -12.34 17.10 8.12
CA VAL A 146 -12.72 15.74 8.55
C VAL A 146 -14.21 15.63 8.86
N VAL A 147 -14.71 14.41 8.75
CA VAL A 147 -15.99 13.97 9.28
C VAL A 147 -15.72 13.02 10.45
N ARG A 148 -16.43 13.24 11.57
CA ARG A 148 -16.37 12.38 12.76
C ARG A 148 -17.70 11.70 13.01
N ASP A 149 -17.70 10.38 13.14
CA ASP A 149 -18.89 9.59 13.48
C ASP A 149 -18.52 8.40 14.37
N ARG A 150 -19.20 8.28 15.52
CA ARG A 150 -19.05 7.17 16.50
C ARG A 150 -17.60 6.73 16.72
N GLY A 151 -16.71 7.70 16.92
CA GLY A 151 -15.28 7.51 17.21
C GLY A 151 -14.35 7.36 15.99
N VAL A 152 -14.88 7.19 14.78
CA VAL A 152 -14.10 7.20 13.52
C VAL A 152 -13.91 8.65 13.05
N THR A 153 -12.71 8.95 12.55
CA THR A 153 -12.38 10.22 11.88
C THR A 153 -11.88 9.92 10.46
N VAL A 154 -12.50 10.52 9.44
CA VAL A 154 -12.07 10.40 8.04
C VAL A 154 -11.94 11.78 7.39
N PRO A 155 -11.04 11.98 6.42
CA PRO A 155 -10.99 13.22 5.64
C PRO A 155 -12.27 13.41 4.80
N TYR A 156 -12.73 14.66 4.66
CA TYR A 156 -13.90 15.02 3.83
C TYR A 156 -13.53 15.32 2.37
N GLY A 157 -12.28 15.68 2.08
CA GLY A 157 -11.68 15.70 0.73
C GLY A 157 -12.32 16.61 -0.32
N ARG A 158 -13.28 17.46 0.05
CA ARG A 158 -13.99 18.37 -0.86
C ARG A 158 -13.58 19.82 -0.57
N PRO A 159 -13.48 20.69 -1.60
CA PRO A 159 -13.14 22.09 -1.39
C PRO A 159 -14.25 22.84 -0.65
N GLU A 160 -13.89 23.95 -0.04
CA GLU A 160 -14.84 24.87 0.59
C GLU A 160 -15.82 25.48 -0.43
N PRO A 161 -17.00 25.96 0.03
CA PRO A 161 -17.49 25.92 1.41
C PRO A 161 -18.01 24.54 1.82
N TRP A 162 -17.66 24.10 3.03
CA TRP A 162 -18.14 22.82 3.56
C TRP A 162 -19.54 22.94 4.15
N PRO A 163 -20.36 21.88 4.04
CA PRO A 163 -21.62 21.82 4.78
C PRO A 163 -21.33 21.64 6.28
N GLU A 164 -22.26 22.07 7.15
CA GLU A 164 -22.14 21.85 8.60
C GLU A 164 -22.05 20.36 8.96
N ARG A 165 -22.70 19.50 8.17
CA ARG A 165 -22.72 18.05 8.32
C ARG A 165 -22.62 17.37 6.96
N ALA A 166 -21.94 16.23 6.93
CA ALA A 166 -21.87 15.38 5.76
C ALA A 166 -22.35 13.97 6.10
N ARG A 167 -22.91 13.31 5.08
CA ARG A 167 -23.14 11.87 5.09
C ARG A 167 -22.30 11.27 3.98
N LEU A 168 -21.45 10.32 4.34
CA LEU A 168 -20.54 9.64 3.43
C LEU A 168 -20.83 8.14 3.48
N THR A 169 -20.72 7.47 2.34
CA THR A 169 -20.86 6.01 2.25
C THR A 169 -19.72 5.46 1.43
N GLY A 170 -18.97 4.51 1.99
CA GLY A 170 -17.81 3.93 1.30
C GLY A 170 -17.13 2.84 2.10
N LEU A 171 -16.04 2.31 1.58
CA LEU A 171 -15.22 1.34 2.29
C LEU A 171 -14.19 2.08 3.16
N LEU A 172 -14.15 1.80 4.46
CA LEU A 172 -13.09 2.35 5.31
C LEU A 172 -11.78 1.62 4.99
N THR A 173 -10.75 2.37 4.66
CA THR A 173 -9.41 1.86 4.39
C THR A 173 -8.40 2.50 5.33
N VAL A 174 -7.33 1.77 5.65
CA VAL A 174 -6.16 2.37 6.33
C VAL A 174 -5.44 3.26 5.31
N GLU A 175 -4.89 4.39 5.76
CA GLU A 175 -3.99 5.21 4.93
C GLU A 175 -2.69 5.53 5.64
N ARG A 176 -1.63 4.77 5.34
CA ARG A 176 -0.29 5.02 5.90
C ARG A 176 0.61 5.85 4.98
N HIS A 177 0.19 6.12 3.75
CA HIS A 177 0.95 6.89 2.79
C HIS A 177 0.28 8.25 2.57
N GLY A 178 1.03 9.33 2.77
CA GLY A 178 0.55 10.71 2.60
C GLY A 178 0.51 11.49 3.91
N ASP A 179 -0.21 12.61 3.90
CA ASP A 179 -0.23 13.56 5.00
C ASP A 179 -0.63 12.94 6.32
N ARG A 180 -0.08 13.49 7.41
CA ARG A 180 -0.39 13.08 8.77
C ARG A 180 -1.88 13.29 9.06
N ARG A 181 -2.59 12.21 9.39
CA ARG A 181 -4.02 12.22 9.71
C ARG A 181 -4.26 11.84 11.17
N PRO A 182 -5.40 12.24 11.76
CA PRO A 182 -5.80 11.75 13.06
C PRO A 182 -6.03 10.23 13.04
N ASP A 183 -5.47 9.53 14.01
CA ASP A 183 -5.70 8.10 14.16
C ASP A 183 -7.08 7.82 14.76
N THR A 184 -7.72 6.77 14.26
CA THR A 184 -8.84 6.10 14.92
C THR A 184 -8.30 4.94 15.74
N ALA A 185 -8.46 5.01 17.06
CA ALA A 185 -8.05 3.96 17.98
C ALA A 185 -9.20 2.98 18.26
N GLY A 186 -8.89 1.68 18.26
CA GLY A 186 -9.87 0.65 18.52
C GLY A 186 -9.26 -0.71 18.85
N ARG A 187 -10.12 -1.66 19.22
CA ARG A 187 -9.73 -3.04 19.49
C ARG A 187 -10.09 -3.94 18.31
N VAL A 188 -9.15 -4.76 17.87
CA VAL A 188 -9.38 -5.74 16.82
C VAL A 188 -10.28 -6.86 17.33
N ARG A 189 -11.42 -7.07 16.68
CA ARG A 189 -12.41 -8.11 17.03
C ARG A 189 -12.34 -9.33 16.13
N ALA A 190 -12.05 -9.13 14.85
CA ALA A 190 -11.87 -10.21 13.88
C ALA A 190 -10.95 -9.74 12.74
N ILE A 191 -10.25 -10.69 12.12
CA ILE A 191 -9.39 -10.47 10.96
C ILE A 191 -9.75 -11.50 9.90
N HIS A 192 -9.96 -11.03 8.67
CA HIS A 192 -10.15 -11.90 7.51
C HIS A 192 -9.15 -11.52 6.44
N VAL A 193 -8.36 -12.48 5.97
CA VAL A 193 -7.58 -12.28 4.74
C VAL A 193 -8.54 -12.20 3.58
N VAL A 194 -8.40 -11.15 2.79
CA VAL A 194 -9.22 -10.87 1.61
C VAL A 194 -8.50 -11.47 0.42
N THR A 195 -9.14 -12.38 -0.29
CA THR A 195 -8.64 -12.88 -1.57
C THR A 195 -9.57 -12.44 -2.68
N ARG A 196 -9.02 -11.85 -3.73
CA ARG A 196 -9.77 -11.44 -4.92
C ARG A 196 -9.28 -12.20 -6.15
N ARG A 197 -10.17 -12.31 -7.12
CA ARG A 197 -9.82 -12.79 -8.46
C ARG A 197 -9.60 -11.61 -9.39
N PHE A 198 -8.62 -11.79 -10.28
CA PHE A 198 -8.27 -10.86 -11.31
C PHE A 198 -8.40 -11.53 -12.68
N ALA A 199 -8.87 -10.77 -13.66
CA ALA A 199 -8.90 -11.17 -15.06
C ALA A 199 -7.91 -10.29 -15.83
N GLU A 200 -7.12 -10.93 -16.70
CA GLU A 200 -6.23 -10.24 -17.63
C GLU A 200 -7.07 -9.45 -18.64
N THR A 201 -6.84 -8.13 -18.72
CA THR A 201 -7.50 -7.25 -19.68
C THR A 201 -6.58 -6.88 -20.86
N SER A 202 -5.26 -6.94 -20.64
CA SER A 202 -4.21 -6.89 -21.65
C SER A 202 -2.99 -7.66 -21.15
N ALA A 203 -1.97 -7.84 -22.01
CA ALA A 203 -0.77 -8.63 -21.69
C ALA A 203 -0.11 -8.28 -20.35
N ASP A 204 -0.24 -7.02 -19.90
CA ASP A 204 0.39 -6.49 -18.69
C ASP A 204 -0.62 -5.86 -17.72
N ALA A 205 -1.93 -6.03 -17.93
CA ALA A 205 -2.97 -5.43 -17.10
C ALA A 205 -3.96 -6.46 -16.58
N TYR A 206 -4.25 -6.34 -15.28
CA TYR A 206 -5.22 -7.17 -14.58
C TYR A 206 -6.25 -6.26 -13.93
N GLU A 207 -7.54 -6.62 -14.08
CA GLU A 207 -8.63 -5.97 -13.38
C GLU A 207 -9.29 -6.94 -12.40
N VAL A 208 -9.75 -6.41 -11.27
CA VAL A 208 -10.53 -7.19 -10.30
C VAL A 208 -11.82 -7.66 -10.96
N VAL A 209 -12.10 -8.96 -10.87
CA VAL A 209 -13.38 -9.53 -11.31
C VAL A 209 -14.47 -9.10 -10.32
N PRO A 210 -15.48 -8.30 -10.73
CA PRO A 210 -16.47 -7.77 -9.81
C PRO A 210 -17.25 -8.87 -9.09
N GLY A 211 -17.45 -8.73 -7.79
CA GLY A 211 -18.21 -9.68 -6.97
C GLY A 211 -17.45 -10.94 -6.56
N GLU A 212 -16.23 -11.18 -7.06
CA GLU A 212 -15.43 -12.36 -6.71
C GLU A 212 -14.43 -12.03 -5.59
N ARG A 213 -14.89 -12.24 -4.35
CA ARG A 213 -14.09 -12.08 -3.12
C ARG A 213 -14.31 -13.23 -2.17
N GLU A 214 -13.23 -13.76 -1.63
CA GLU A 214 -13.23 -14.74 -0.55
C GLU A 214 -12.64 -14.13 0.73
N LEU A 215 -13.19 -14.51 1.88
CA LEU A 215 -12.73 -14.08 3.20
C LEU A 215 -12.30 -15.30 4.00
N ARG A 216 -11.03 -15.34 4.39
CA ARG A 216 -10.47 -16.41 5.22
C ARG A 216 -10.18 -15.89 6.63
N PRO A 217 -10.87 -16.38 7.69
CA PRO A 217 -10.63 -15.92 9.04
C PRO A 217 -9.21 -16.30 9.51
N VAL A 218 -8.55 -15.38 10.20
CA VAL A 218 -7.24 -15.59 10.83
C VAL A 218 -7.19 -14.92 12.20
N GLU A 219 -6.39 -15.46 13.11
CA GLU A 219 -6.17 -14.84 14.44
C GLU A 219 -5.05 -13.79 14.41
N GLN A 220 -4.16 -13.88 13.42
CA GLN A 220 -3.02 -12.97 13.24
C GLN A 220 -2.98 -12.48 11.80
N CYS A 221 -2.81 -11.17 11.64
CA CYS A 221 -2.62 -10.53 10.35
C CYS A 221 -1.29 -10.99 9.74
N PRO A 222 -1.27 -11.50 8.49
CA PRO A 222 -0.03 -11.75 7.80
C PRO A 222 0.71 -10.43 7.52
N LYS A 223 2.03 -10.49 7.47
CA LYS A 223 2.86 -9.40 6.94
C LYS A 223 2.91 -9.42 5.42
N TRP A 224 2.98 -10.62 4.84
CA TRP A 224 3.18 -10.88 3.41
C TRP A 224 1.99 -11.65 2.85
N PHE A 225 1.50 -11.21 1.70
CA PHE A 225 0.30 -11.70 1.05
C PHE A 225 0.67 -12.52 -0.18
N ARG A 226 -0.16 -13.52 -0.47
CA ARG A 226 0.12 -14.50 -1.52
C ARG A 226 -0.54 -14.12 -2.83
N TRP A 227 0.19 -14.35 -3.92
CA TRP A 227 -0.31 -14.27 -5.28
C TRP A 227 -0.16 -15.64 -5.94
N GLU A 228 -1.24 -16.12 -6.55
CA GLU A 228 -1.33 -17.41 -7.20
C GLU A 228 -1.79 -17.21 -8.65
N ASP A 229 -1.08 -17.84 -9.60
CA ASP A 229 -1.64 -18.01 -10.94
C ASP A 229 -2.87 -18.92 -10.85
N SER A 230 -3.97 -18.51 -11.49
CA SER A 230 -5.16 -19.35 -11.47
C SER A 230 -4.99 -20.50 -12.47
N ALA A 231 -5.71 -21.61 -12.24
CA ALA A 231 -5.76 -22.72 -13.20
C ALA A 231 -6.33 -22.33 -14.58
N HIS A 232 -6.94 -21.15 -14.68
CA HIS A 232 -7.46 -20.62 -15.93
C HIS A 232 -6.44 -19.64 -16.55
N PRO A 233 -6.04 -19.86 -17.82
CA PRO A 233 -5.24 -18.88 -18.55
C PRO A 233 -5.90 -17.50 -18.52
N GLY A 234 -5.11 -16.46 -18.27
CA GLY A 234 -5.59 -15.07 -18.19
C GLY A 234 -6.39 -14.73 -16.93
N SER A 235 -6.24 -15.49 -15.85
CA SER A 235 -6.78 -15.12 -14.55
C SER A 235 -5.79 -15.42 -13.43
N ARG A 236 -5.79 -14.57 -12.41
CA ARG A 236 -4.96 -14.69 -11.20
C ARG A 236 -5.81 -14.55 -9.96
N ARG A 237 -5.32 -15.10 -8.85
CA ARG A 237 -5.93 -14.98 -7.53
C ARG A 237 -4.89 -14.42 -6.58
N GLY A 238 -5.23 -13.36 -5.85
CA GLY A 238 -4.29 -12.69 -4.95
C GLY A 238 -4.95 -12.36 -3.61
N GLU A 239 -4.22 -12.56 -2.53
CA GLU A 239 -4.59 -12.00 -1.23
C GLU A 239 -4.30 -10.48 -1.28
N THR A 240 -5.33 -9.64 -1.19
CA THR A 240 -5.23 -8.19 -1.44
C THR A 240 -5.30 -7.35 -0.16
N GLY A 241 -5.01 -7.97 0.99
CA GLY A 241 -5.07 -7.34 2.30
C GLY A 241 -5.94 -8.08 3.32
N VAL A 242 -6.31 -7.39 4.40
CA VAL A 242 -7.17 -7.91 5.46
C VAL A 242 -8.37 -7.01 5.72
N LEU A 243 -9.53 -7.63 5.92
CA LEU A 243 -10.73 -6.98 6.41
C LEU A 243 -10.83 -7.18 7.93
N VAL A 244 -10.83 -6.07 8.64
CA VAL A 244 -10.79 -6.02 10.10
C VAL A 244 -12.14 -5.57 10.64
N GLU A 245 -12.64 -6.28 11.66
CA GLU A 245 -13.68 -5.73 12.53
C GLU A 245 -13.03 -4.95 13.67
N LEU A 246 -13.10 -3.63 13.62
CA LEU A 246 -12.48 -2.72 14.59
C LEU A 246 -13.55 -2.17 15.54
N GLU A 247 -13.47 -2.52 16.82
CA GLU A 247 -14.33 -1.94 17.85
C GLU A 247 -13.76 -0.60 18.32
N VAL A 248 -14.50 0.47 18.08
CA VAL A 248 -14.12 1.84 18.42
C VAL A 248 -15.04 2.36 19.52
N ALA A 249 -14.47 3.03 20.52
CA ALA A 249 -15.24 3.68 21.57
C ALA A 249 -15.92 4.94 21.04
N GLU A 250 -17.20 5.16 21.38
CA GLU A 250 -17.90 6.39 21.07
C GLU A 250 -17.41 7.51 22.02
N VAL A 251 -16.95 8.61 21.44
CA VAL A 251 -16.44 9.80 22.15
C VAL A 251 -17.52 10.86 22.24
#